data_AF-A0A398DA45-F1
#
_entry.id   AF-A0A398DA45-F1
#
_cell.length_a   1.000
_cell.length_b   1.000
_cell.length_c   1.000
_cell.angle_alpha   90.00
_cell.angle_beta   90.00
_cell.angle_gamma   90.00
#
_symmetry.space_group_name_H-M   'P 1'
#
loop_
_entity.id
_entity.type
_entity.pdbx_description
1 polymer ?
#
loop_
_entity_poly.entity_id
_entity_poly.type
_entity_poly.pdbx_seq_one_letter_code
_entity_poly.pdbx_strand_id
1 'polypeptide(L)'
;MMGFKENVQTLLAQRGWSQRELAAAAGISPGAVGDILEGESSNLRTATKVAAAFGVEVADLMREEQPLEPRDELDVALRHQGDLSPADIQAVNAFISYIRGTRPGRGKRGR
;
A
#
# COMPACT_ATOMS: atom_id res chain seq x y z
N MET A 1 2.74 14.86 -1.59
CA MET A 1 1.75 13.95 -0.99
C MET A 1 0.63 13.84 -2.00
N MET A 2 0.46 12.68 -2.65
CA MET A 2 -0.67 12.48 -3.55
C MET A 2 -1.86 12.04 -2.71
N GLY A 3 -2.93 12.82 -2.67
CA GLY A 3 -4.20 12.46 -2.08
C GLY A 3 -5.14 11.87 -3.12
N PHE A 4 -6.40 11.65 -2.72
CA PHE A 4 -7.43 11.07 -3.56
C PHE A 4 -7.58 11.78 -4.93
N LYS A 5 -7.51 13.11 -4.94
CA LYS A 5 -7.57 13.93 -6.15
C LYS A 5 -6.43 13.60 -7.11
N GLU A 6 -5.19 13.59 -6.62
CA GLU A 6 -3.99 13.36 -7.43
C GLU A 6 -3.99 11.94 -8.02
N ASN A 7 -4.47 10.95 -7.24
CA ASN A 7 -4.63 9.58 -7.72
C ASN A 7 -5.65 9.49 -8.87
N VAL A 8 -6.80 10.17 -8.74
CA VAL A 8 -7.82 10.23 -9.81
C VAL A 8 -7.26 10.94 -11.06
N GLN A 9 -6.53 12.05 -10.90
CA GLN A 9 -5.90 12.75 -12.03
C GLN A 9 -4.88 11.86 -12.76
N THR A 10 -4.08 11.13 -12.00
CA THR A 10 -3.08 10.20 -12.55
C THR A 10 -3.75 9.09 -13.35
N LEU A 11 -4.82 8.50 -12.83
CA LEU A 11 -5.56 7.44 -13.54
C LEU A 11 -6.29 7.96 -14.80
N LEU A 12 -6.82 9.19 -14.76
CA LEU A 12 -7.37 9.85 -15.94
C LEU A 12 -6.30 10.00 -17.03
N ALA A 13 -5.11 10.49 -16.68
CA ALA A 13 -4.01 10.67 -17.61
C ALA A 13 -3.51 9.33 -18.19
N GLN A 14 -3.35 8.30 -17.35
CA GLN A 14 -2.91 6.97 -17.76
C GLN A 14 -3.89 6.30 -18.73
N ARG A 15 -5.20 6.49 -18.53
CA ARG A 15 -6.24 5.95 -19.43
C ARG A 15 -6.55 6.85 -20.63
N GLY A 16 -6.01 8.08 -20.67
CA GLY A 16 -6.36 9.06 -21.68
C GLY A 16 -7.84 9.48 -21.62
N TRP A 17 -8.47 9.39 -20.45
CA TRP A 17 -9.89 9.71 -20.27
C TRP A 17 -10.09 11.19 -19.96
N SER A 18 -11.15 11.75 -20.52
CA SER A 18 -11.72 13.02 -20.10
C SER A 18 -12.56 12.87 -18.82
N GLN A 19 -12.80 13.99 -18.13
CA GLN A 19 -13.68 14.02 -16.95
C GLN A 19 -15.09 13.51 -17.25
N ARG A 20 -15.61 13.77 -18.46
CA ARG A 20 -16.93 13.32 -18.91
C ARG A 20 -16.98 11.80 -19.09
N GLU A 21 -15.91 11.22 -19.61
CA GLU A 21 -15.80 9.76 -19.76
C GLU A 21 -15.71 9.08 -18.39
N LEU A 22 -14.99 9.66 -17.44
CA LEU A 22 -15.00 9.19 -16.05
C LEU A 22 -16.40 9.29 -15.42
N ALA A 23 -17.08 10.42 -15.58
CA ALA A 23 -18.44 10.60 -15.07
C ALA A 23 -19.39 9.51 -15.60
N ALA A 24 -19.31 9.24 -16.91
CA ALA A 24 -20.09 8.19 -17.55
C ALA A 24 -19.72 6.80 -17.06
N ALA A 25 -18.42 6.48 -16.99
CA ALA A 25 -17.92 5.17 -16.56
C ALA A 25 -18.23 4.87 -15.08
N ALA A 26 -18.13 5.88 -14.20
CA ALA A 26 -18.40 5.74 -12.78
C ALA A 26 -19.90 5.91 -12.43
N GLY A 27 -20.74 6.33 -13.37
CA GLY A 27 -22.15 6.62 -13.12
C GLY A 27 -22.34 7.70 -12.04
N ILE A 28 -21.59 8.78 -12.16
CA ILE A 28 -21.65 9.98 -11.31
C ILE A 28 -21.87 11.24 -12.15
N SER A 29 -22.26 12.34 -11.52
CA SER A 29 -22.45 13.60 -12.24
C SER A 29 -21.11 14.22 -12.66
N PRO A 30 -21.05 14.99 -13.76
CA PRO A 30 -19.87 15.76 -14.12
C PRO A 30 -19.45 16.75 -13.02
N GLY A 31 -20.42 17.32 -12.30
CA GLY A 31 -20.15 18.17 -11.13
C GLY A 31 -19.38 17.42 -10.04
N ALA A 32 -19.80 16.19 -9.70
CA ALA A 32 -19.08 15.37 -8.72
C ALA A 32 -17.65 15.04 -9.17
N VAL A 33 -17.39 14.92 -10.47
CA VAL A 33 -16.00 14.79 -10.98
C VAL A 33 -15.22 16.09 -10.80
N GLY A 34 -15.86 17.24 -11.05
CA GLY A 34 -15.29 18.56 -10.76
C GLY A 34 -14.90 18.71 -9.29
N ASP A 35 -15.83 18.45 -8.37
CA ASP A 35 -15.62 18.54 -6.91
C ASP A 35 -14.42 17.68 -6.46
N ILE A 36 -14.30 16.45 -6.99
CA ILE A 36 -13.15 15.58 -6.73
C ILE A 36 -11.83 16.20 -7.20
N LEU A 37 -11.83 16.79 -8.39
CA LEU A 37 -10.64 17.36 -9.01
C LEU A 37 -10.28 18.75 -8.46
N GLU A 38 -11.24 19.44 -7.83
CA GLU A 38 -11.00 20.64 -7.03
C GLU A 38 -10.44 20.28 -5.64
N GLY A 39 -10.67 19.04 -5.19
CA GLY A 39 -10.15 18.51 -3.93
C GLY A 39 -11.17 18.56 -2.80
N GLU A 40 -12.45 18.71 -3.10
CA GLU A 40 -13.51 18.61 -2.10
C GLU A 40 -13.61 17.19 -1.53
N SER A 41 -14.09 17.09 -0.29
CA SER A 41 -14.25 15.81 0.39
C SER A 41 -15.30 14.96 -0.32
N SER A 42 -14.84 14.00 -1.12
CA SER A 42 -15.74 13.01 -1.71
C SER A 42 -16.17 12.00 -0.64
N ASN A 43 -17.45 11.60 -0.67
CA ASN A 43 -17.91 10.53 0.20
C ASN A 43 -17.44 9.16 -0.30
N LEU A 44 -17.39 8.17 0.60
CA LEU A 44 -16.92 6.82 0.30
C LEU A 44 -17.70 6.16 -0.85
N ARG A 45 -18.99 6.47 -1.02
CA ARG A 45 -19.81 5.94 -2.11
C ARG A 45 -19.32 6.44 -3.47
N THR A 46 -19.00 7.72 -3.58
CA THR A 46 -18.42 8.32 -4.79
C THR A 46 -17.02 7.75 -5.05
N ALA A 47 -16.17 7.67 -4.04
CA ALA A 47 -14.84 7.05 -4.16
C ALA A 47 -14.91 5.60 -4.65
N THR A 48 -15.85 4.81 -4.13
CA THR A 48 -16.06 3.41 -4.55
C THR A 48 -16.47 3.30 -6.02
N LYS A 49 -17.37 4.18 -6.48
CA LYS A 49 -17.79 4.21 -7.90
C LYS A 49 -16.65 4.57 -8.84
N VAL A 50 -15.83 5.54 -8.45
CA VAL A 50 -14.65 5.96 -9.23
C VAL A 50 -13.62 4.84 -9.26
N ALA A 51 -13.33 4.19 -8.13
CA ALA A 51 -12.44 3.04 -8.06
C ALA A 51 -12.92 1.89 -8.95
N ALA A 52 -14.22 1.58 -8.92
CA ALA A 52 -14.83 0.56 -9.79
C ALA A 52 -14.69 0.90 -11.28
N ALA A 53 -14.85 2.17 -11.68
CA ALA A 53 -14.64 2.60 -13.06
C ALA A 53 -13.20 2.39 -13.54
N PHE A 54 -12.23 2.58 -12.63
CA PHE A 54 -10.82 2.31 -12.87
C PHE A 54 -10.40 0.86 -12.63
N GLY A 55 -11.29 0.00 -12.14
CA GLY A 55 -10.97 -1.40 -11.82
C GLY A 55 -9.87 -1.52 -10.74
N VAL A 56 -9.80 -0.56 -9.81
CA VAL A 56 -8.86 -0.55 -8.68
C VAL A 56 -9.62 -0.67 -7.37
N GLU A 57 -8.92 -1.06 -6.31
CA GLU A 57 -9.48 -1.03 -4.95
C GLU A 57 -9.64 0.41 -4.45
N VAL A 58 -10.74 0.68 -3.75
CA VAL A 58 -11.00 2.03 -3.19
C VAL A 58 -9.91 2.44 -2.18
N ALA A 59 -9.32 1.46 -1.49
CA ALA A 59 -8.22 1.68 -0.56
C ALA A 59 -6.95 2.17 -1.26
N ASP A 60 -6.65 1.68 -2.46
CA ASP A 60 -5.50 2.16 -3.24
C ASP A 60 -5.77 3.58 -3.77
N LEU A 61 -7.01 3.85 -4.20
CA LEU A 61 -7.40 5.17 -4.70
C LEU A 61 -7.37 6.25 -3.59
N MET A 62 -7.73 5.89 -2.36
CA MET A 62 -7.71 6.79 -1.21
C MET A 62 -6.37 6.80 -0.46
N ARG A 63 -5.42 5.93 -0.84
CA ARG A 63 -4.12 5.88 -0.20
C ARG A 63 -3.39 7.17 -0.50
N GLU A 64 -3.10 7.92 0.55
CA GLU A 64 -2.05 8.91 0.49
C GLU A 64 -0.74 8.12 0.39
N GLU A 65 -0.06 8.20 -0.75
CA GLU A 65 1.30 7.71 -0.87
C GLU A 65 2.15 8.56 0.08
N GLN A 66 2.22 8.14 1.34
CA GLN A 66 3.34 8.47 2.20
C GLN A 66 4.55 7.89 1.47
N PRO A 67 5.62 8.68 1.25
CA PRO A 67 6.91 8.07 0.99
C PRO A 67 7.06 7.03 2.08
N LEU A 68 7.13 5.76 1.71
CA LEU A 68 7.51 4.71 2.63
C LEU A 68 8.97 5.01 2.96
N GLU A 69 9.20 5.99 3.83
CA GLU A 69 10.43 6.08 4.60
C GLU A 69 10.59 4.68 5.19
N PRO A 70 11.65 3.95 4.81
CA PRO A 70 11.82 2.58 5.22
C PRO A 70 11.63 2.53 6.72
N ARG A 71 10.62 1.78 7.19
CA ARG A 71 10.28 1.80 8.61
C ARG A 71 11.46 1.31 9.45
N ASP A 72 12.35 0.52 8.85
CA ASP A 72 13.61 0.04 9.39
C ASP A 72 14.64 -0.24 8.27
N GLU A 73 15.94 -0.20 8.59
CA GLU A 73 17.05 -0.62 7.71
C GLU A 73 16.85 -2.04 7.13
N LEU A 74 16.08 -2.87 7.83
CA LEU A 74 15.71 -4.23 7.43
C LEU A 74 14.84 -4.27 6.16
N ASP A 75 13.93 -3.31 5.98
CA ASP A 75 13.08 -3.23 4.77
C ASP A 75 13.92 -2.88 3.53
N VAL A 76 14.95 -2.06 3.69
CA VAL A 76 15.90 -1.71 2.63
C VAL A 76 16.74 -2.92 2.23
N ALA A 77 17.21 -3.69 3.23
CA ALA A 77 17.98 -4.91 3.02
C ALA A 77 17.15 -6.03 2.35
N LEU A 78 15.88 -6.18 2.74
CA LEU A 78 14.97 -7.19 2.17
C LEU A 78 14.59 -6.87 0.71
N ARG A 79 14.44 -5.59 0.35
CA ARG A 79 14.24 -5.18 -1.05
C ARG A 79 15.42 -5.52 -1.96
N HIS A 80 16.63 -5.64 -1.41
CA HIS A 80 17.81 -6.09 -2.14
C HIS A 80 17.96 -7.62 -2.17
N GLN A 81 17.18 -8.37 -1.38
CA GLN A 81 17.22 -9.83 -1.31
C GLN A 81 16.12 -10.50 -2.13
N GLY A 82 16.07 -10.18 -3.43
CA GLY A 82 15.40 -11.07 -4.39
C GLY A 82 16.06 -12.45 -4.52
N ASP A 83 17.21 -12.69 -3.87
CA ASP A 83 18.07 -13.86 -4.09
C ASP A 83 18.24 -14.79 -2.89
N LEU A 84 17.54 -14.61 -1.77
CA LEU A 84 17.61 -15.62 -0.71
C LEU A 84 16.81 -16.85 -1.10
N SER A 85 17.52 -17.94 -1.39
CA SER A 85 16.93 -19.24 -1.66
C SER A 85 16.12 -19.70 -0.44
N PRO A 86 14.99 -20.41 -0.62
CA PRO A 86 14.28 -21.07 0.48
C PRO A 86 15.18 -21.94 1.37
N ALA A 87 16.29 -22.45 0.81
CA ALA A 87 17.30 -23.19 1.54
C ALA A 87 18.06 -22.32 2.56
N ASP A 88 18.41 -21.08 2.18
CA ASP A 88 19.11 -20.14 3.07
C ASP A 88 18.21 -19.69 4.21
N ILE A 89 16.92 -19.45 3.91
CA ILE A 89 15.90 -19.14 4.91
C ILE A 89 15.75 -20.31 5.91
N GLN A 90 15.76 -21.55 5.43
CA GLN A 90 15.74 -22.73 6.31
C GLN A 90 16.99 -22.82 7.19
N ALA A 91 18.18 -22.58 6.63
CA ALA A 91 19.44 -22.64 7.37
C ALA A 91 19.46 -21.63 8.53
N VAL A 92 18.99 -20.40 8.28
CA VAL A 92 18.88 -19.36 9.31
C VAL A 92 17.88 -19.75 10.40
N ASN A 93 16.71 -20.28 10.04
CA ASN A 93 15.70 -20.72 11.01
C ASN A 93 16.17 -21.91 11.88
N ALA A 94 16.91 -22.84 11.29
CA ALA A 94 17.54 -23.95 11.99
C ALA A 94 18.58 -23.44 13.00
N PHE A 95 19.41 -22.47 12.59
CA PHE A 95 20.43 -21.86 13.45
C PHE A 95 19.83 -21.07 14.62
N ILE A 96 18.78 -20.29 14.36
CA ILE A 96 18.06 -19.54 15.40
C ILE A 96 17.44 -20.51 16.43
N SER A 97 16.87 -21.63 15.97
CA SER A 97 16.32 -22.67 16.84
C SER A 97 17.41 -23.33 17.69
N TYR A 98 18.58 -23.60 17.10
CA TYR A 98 19.73 -24.15 17.81
C TYR A 98 20.23 -23.20 18.93
N ILE A 99 20.38 -21.91 18.65
CA ILE A 99 20.77 -20.92 19.66
C ILE A 99 19.72 -20.82 20.77
N ARG A 100 18.42 -20.86 20.43
CA ARG A 100 17.35 -20.85 21.42
C ARG A 100 17.35 -22.11 22.29
N GLY A 101 17.68 -23.27 21.72
CA GLY A 101 17.77 -24.54 22.44
C GLY A 101 19.03 -24.71 23.30
N THR A 102 20.09 -23.98 23.01
CA THR A 102 21.41 -24.11 23.68
C THR A 102 21.64 -23.07 24.79
N ARG A 103 20.70 -22.17 25.08
CA ARG A 103 20.81 -21.29 26.25
C ARG A 103 20.58 -22.09 27.53
N PRO A 104 21.60 -22.30 28.40
CA PRO A 104 21.35 -22.92 29.69
C PRO A 104 20.55 -21.92 30.52
N GLY A 105 19.39 -22.35 31.03
CA GLY A 105 18.55 -21.55 31.90
C GLY A 105 19.39 -20.99 33.05
N ARG A 106 19.52 -19.66 33.13
CA ARG A 106 20.17 -19.00 34.25
C ARG A 106 19.43 -19.38 35.52
N GLY A 107 20.01 -20.29 36.30
CA GLY A 107 19.53 -20.71 37.60
C GLY A 107 19.34 -19.50 38.52
N LYS A 108 18.11 -19.36 39.01
CA LYS A 108 17.68 -18.38 40.00
C LYS A 108 18.49 -18.60 41.29
N ARG A 109 19.58 -17.85 41.52
CA ARG A 109 20.27 -17.84 42.82
C ARG A 109 19.47 -16.95 43.77
N GLY A 110 18.61 -17.59 44.56
CA GLY A 110 18.14 -17.04 45.82
C GLY A 110 19.11 -17.43 46.93
N ARG A 111 19.63 -16.43 47.64
CA ARG A 111 19.67 -16.36 49.10
C ARG A 111 20.17 -14.98 49.52
#